data_AF-A0A7X6ZUD9-F1
#
_entry.id   AF-A0A7X6ZUD9-F1
#
_cell.length_a   1.000
_cell.length_b   1.000
_cell.length_c   1.000
_cell.angle_alpha   90.00
_cell.angle_beta   90.00
_cell.angle_gamma   90.00
#
_symmetry.space_group_name_H-M   'P 1'
#
loop_
_entity.id
_entity.type
_entity.pdbx_description
1 polymer ?
#
loop_
_entity_poly.entity_id
_entity_poly.type
_entity_poly.pdbx_seq_one_letter_code
_entity_poly.pdbx_strand_id
1 'polypeptide(L)'
;ILRYPKDKTEITNISYEPWHYRYIGIPHSYYCYENDLCLEEYISFLAEGSSYSISIDKINYTVYYATENDVFIDVPADKTYKLSSDNTGGYAVVVMG
;
A
#
# COMPACT_ATOMS: atom_id res chain seq x y z
N ILE A 1 -3.62 -8.24 -5.97
CA ILE A 1 -4.41 -8.76 -4.83
C ILE A 1 -5.77 -9.23 -5.34
N LEU A 2 -6.38 -10.21 -4.67
CA LEU A 2 -7.80 -10.50 -4.86
C LEU A 2 -8.57 -9.29 -4.34
N ARG A 3 -9.29 -8.59 -5.23
CA ARG A 3 -9.84 -7.27 -4.89
C ARG A 3 -11.04 -7.34 -3.95
N TYR A 4 -11.84 -8.40 -4.10
CA TYR A 4 -13.09 -8.62 -3.35
C TYR A 4 -13.09 -10.03 -2.73
N PRO A 5 -12.38 -10.23 -1.61
CA PRO A 5 -12.35 -11.50 -0.89
C PRO A 5 -13.65 -11.71 -0.08
N LYS A 6 -13.95 -12.97 0.25
CA LYS A 6 -15.25 -13.39 0.80
C LYS A 6 -15.52 -12.85 2.21
N ASP A 7 -14.47 -12.65 2.98
CA ASP A 7 -14.45 -12.25 4.37
C ASP A 7 -14.37 -10.73 4.58
N LYS A 8 -14.25 -9.94 3.50
CA LYS A 8 -14.15 -8.47 3.55
C LYS A 8 -15.33 -7.75 2.91
N THR A 9 -16.45 -8.43 2.65
CA THR A 9 -17.61 -7.87 1.93
C THR A 9 -18.24 -6.68 2.65
N GLU A 10 -18.19 -6.65 3.99
CA GLU A 10 -18.70 -5.52 4.80
C GLU A 10 -17.84 -4.26 4.66
N ILE A 11 -16.56 -4.41 4.27
CA ILE A 11 -15.61 -3.31 4.11
C ILE A 11 -15.57 -2.87 2.65
N THR A 12 -15.43 -3.81 1.72
CA THR A 12 -15.35 -3.52 0.28
C THR A 12 -16.69 -3.11 -0.32
N ASN A 13 -17.80 -3.41 0.36
CA ASN A 13 -19.19 -3.23 -0.10
C ASN A 13 -19.50 -3.94 -1.43
N ILE A 14 -18.69 -4.94 -1.81
CA ILE A 14 -18.84 -5.75 -3.02
C ILE A 14 -18.84 -7.22 -2.60
N SER A 15 -19.71 -8.00 -3.25
CA SER A 15 -19.76 -9.45 -3.02
C SER A 15 -18.45 -10.13 -3.39
N TYR A 16 -18.24 -11.36 -2.90
CA TYR A 16 -17.07 -12.16 -3.24
C TYR A 16 -16.92 -12.34 -4.76
N GLU A 17 -15.81 -11.88 -5.33
CA GLU A 17 -15.48 -12.05 -6.76
C GLU A 17 -14.14 -12.78 -6.92
N PRO A 18 -14.11 -14.13 -6.98
CA PRO A 18 -12.87 -14.91 -7.09
C PRO A 18 -12.04 -14.63 -8.36
N TRP A 19 -12.66 -14.03 -9.38
CA TRP A 19 -12.01 -13.68 -10.66
C TRP A 19 -11.40 -12.27 -10.66
N HIS A 20 -11.73 -11.41 -9.70
CA HIS A 20 -11.37 -10.00 -9.75
C HIS A 20 -10.02 -9.73 -9.07
N TYR A 21 -8.98 -9.57 -9.88
CA TYR A 21 -7.66 -9.19 -9.41
C TYR A 21 -7.33 -7.73 -9.72
N ARG A 22 -6.85 -7.00 -8.71
CA ARG A 22 -6.34 -5.64 -8.86
C ARG A 22 -4.83 -5.63 -8.72
N TYR A 23 -4.15 -5.09 -9.71
CA TYR A 23 -2.73 -4.77 -9.63
C TYR A 23 -2.54 -3.49 -8.82
N ILE A 24 -1.72 -3.58 -7.76
CA ILE A 24 -1.31 -2.45 -6.91
C ILE A 24 0.21 -2.36 -6.76
N GLY A 25 0.97 -3.24 -7.42
CA GLY A 25 2.43 -3.25 -7.38
C GLY A 25 3.06 -3.80 -6.10
N ILE A 26 4.37 -4.07 -6.20
CA ILE A 26 5.25 -4.42 -5.08
C ILE A 26 5.80 -3.10 -4.48
N PRO A 27 5.86 -2.95 -3.15
CA PRO A 27 5.65 -3.98 -2.11
C PRO A 27 4.21 -4.15 -1.64
N HIS A 28 3.30 -3.26 -2.04
CA HIS A 28 1.94 -3.17 -1.52
C HIS A 28 1.18 -4.51 -1.55
N SER A 29 1.24 -5.22 -2.68
CA SER A 29 0.52 -6.49 -2.82
C SER A 29 1.03 -7.61 -1.91
N TYR A 30 2.32 -7.61 -1.57
CA TYR A 30 2.90 -8.57 -0.62
C TYR A 30 2.43 -8.23 0.79
N TYR A 31 2.50 -6.96 1.19
CA TYR A 31 2.05 -6.52 2.50
C TYR A 31 0.57 -6.83 2.73
N CYS A 32 -0.29 -6.55 1.74
CA CYS A 32 -1.72 -6.91 1.81
C CYS A 32 -1.93 -8.42 1.98
N TYR A 33 -1.15 -9.24 1.28
CA TYR A 33 -1.27 -10.70 1.35
C TYR A 33 -0.82 -11.25 2.70
N GLU A 34 0.33 -10.80 3.21
CA GLU A 34 0.88 -11.27 4.49
C GLU A 34 0.04 -10.84 5.70
N ASN A 35 -0.68 -9.73 5.59
CA ASN A 35 -1.48 -9.16 6.68
C ASN A 35 -2.99 -9.34 6.47
N ASP A 36 -3.41 -10.12 5.46
CA ASP A 36 -4.82 -10.40 5.16
C ASP A 36 -5.69 -9.13 5.03
N LEU A 37 -5.18 -8.14 4.28
CA LEU A 37 -5.83 -6.84 4.09
C LEU A 37 -6.49 -6.73 2.73
N CYS A 38 -7.70 -6.17 2.69
CA CYS A 38 -8.25 -5.59 1.47
C CYS A 38 -7.61 -4.21 1.17
N LEU A 39 -7.96 -3.62 0.02
CA LEU A 39 -7.35 -2.35 -0.41
C LEU A 39 -7.73 -1.19 0.53
N GLU A 40 -8.98 -1.17 0.98
CA GLU A 40 -9.52 -0.16 1.89
C GLU A 40 -8.78 -0.16 3.23
N GLU A 41 -8.61 -1.35 3.83
CA GLU A 41 -7.85 -1.51 5.08
C GLU A 41 -6.39 -1.07 4.90
N TYR A 42 -5.78 -1.43 3.77
CA TYR A 42 -4.40 -1.04 3.47
C TYR A 42 -4.22 0.48 3.34
N ILE A 43 -5.16 1.16 2.67
CA ILE A 43 -5.13 2.62 2.55
C ILE A 43 -5.36 3.28 3.91
N SER A 44 -6.32 2.81 4.71
CA SER A 44 -6.57 3.32 6.07
C SER A 44 -5.34 3.19 6.95
N PHE A 45 -4.71 2.01 6.94
CA PHE A 45 -3.49 1.74 7.70
C PHE A 45 -2.37 2.76 7.39
N LEU A 46 -2.14 3.06 6.11
CA LEU A 46 -1.16 4.07 5.70
C LEU A 46 -1.59 5.49 6.10
N ALA A 47 -2.85 5.85 5.86
CA ALA A 47 -3.38 7.18 6.14
C ALA A 47 -3.39 7.53 7.63
N GLU A 48 -3.50 6.53 8.51
CA GLU A 48 -3.38 6.67 9.97
C GLU A 48 -1.92 6.93 10.44
N GLY A 49 -0.98 7.10 9.51
CA GLY A 49 0.42 7.42 9.78
C GLY A 49 1.29 6.19 10.00
N SER A 50 0.77 4.99 9.75
CA SER A 50 1.58 3.77 9.85
C SER A 50 2.59 3.69 8.69
N SER A 51 3.74 3.12 8.99
CA SER A 51 4.76 2.77 8.00
C SER A 51 5.18 1.33 8.21
N TYR A 52 5.76 0.72 7.19
CA TYR A 52 6.30 -0.63 7.30
C TYR A 52 7.56 -0.80 6.47
N SER A 53 8.32 -1.84 6.81
CA SER A 53 9.41 -2.32 5.97
C SER A 53 9.25 -3.81 5.71
N ILE A 54 9.53 -4.22 4.47
CA ILE A 54 9.42 -5.62 4.03
C ILE A 54 10.56 -5.94 3.07
N SER A 55 11.12 -7.16 3.18
CA SER A 55 12.17 -7.65 2.30
C SER A 55 11.57 -8.62 1.28
N ILE A 56 11.67 -8.30 -0.01
CA ILE A 56 11.15 -9.14 -1.11
C ILE A 56 12.30 -9.34 -2.09
N ASP A 57 12.64 -10.59 -2.40
CA ASP A 57 13.75 -10.95 -3.29
C ASP A 57 15.08 -10.24 -2.98
N LYS A 58 15.40 -10.11 -1.67
CA LYS A 58 16.59 -9.43 -1.12
C LYS A 58 16.62 -7.91 -1.32
N ILE A 59 15.54 -7.30 -1.80
CA ILE A 59 15.36 -5.85 -1.85
C ILE A 59 14.55 -5.45 -0.61
N ASN A 60 15.04 -4.47 0.15
CA ASN A 60 14.28 -3.91 1.27
C ASN A 60 13.43 -2.77 0.75
N TYR A 61 12.15 -2.83 1.08
CA TYR A 61 11.20 -1.78 0.81
C TYR A 61 10.81 -1.13 2.12
N THR A 62 10.87 0.19 2.19
CA THR A 62 10.25 0.97 3.26
C THR A 62 9.11 1.77 2.65
N VAL A 63 7.94 1.67 3.26
CA VAL A 63 6.73 2.36 2.81
C VAL A 63 6.20 3.21 3.94
N TYR A 64 5.95 4.47 3.63
CA TYR A 64 5.29 5.44 4.51
C TYR A 64 4.32 6.28 3.69
N TYR A 65 3.52 7.08 4.37
CA TYR A 65 2.47 7.88 3.77
C TYR A 65 2.80 9.37 3.87
N ALA A 66 2.51 10.09 2.81
CA ALA A 66 2.59 11.54 2.72
C ALA A 66 1.28 12.09 2.16
N THR A 67 0.97 13.32 2.49
CA THR A 67 -0.26 14.03 2.10
C THR A 67 0.08 15.30 1.34
N GLU A 68 -0.91 15.91 0.71
CA GLU A 68 -0.77 17.25 0.11
C GLU A 68 -0.39 18.35 1.11
N ASN A 69 -0.61 18.13 2.41
CA ASN A 69 -0.21 19.07 3.47
C ASN A 69 1.30 18.99 3.80
N ASP A 70 1.97 17.92 3.36
CA ASP A 70 3.41 17.76 3.58
C ASP A 70 4.18 18.64 2.59
N VAL A 71 4.83 19.68 3.12
CA VAL A 71 5.60 20.65 2.32
C VAL A 71 6.84 19.99 1.70
N PHE A 72 7.41 19.00 2.37
CA PHE A 72 8.56 18.23 1.91
C PHE A 72 8.38 16.74 2.23
N ILE A 73 8.82 15.88 1.32
CA ILE A 73 8.92 14.44 1.53
C ILE A 73 10.40 14.09 1.61
N ASP A 74 10.87 13.73 2.80
CA ASP A 74 12.26 13.31 3.00
C ASP A 74 12.47 11.91 2.42
N VAL A 75 13.46 11.78 1.54
CA VAL A 75 13.89 10.51 0.95
C VAL A 75 15.42 10.43 0.99
N PRO A 76 16.03 9.29 1.37
CA PRO A 76 17.48 9.13 1.34
C PRO A 76 18.07 9.34 -0.07
N ALA A 77 19.13 10.14 -0.17
CA ALA A 77 19.70 10.56 -1.45
C ALA A 77 20.33 9.42 -2.29
N ASP A 78 20.74 8.32 -1.64
CA ASP A 78 21.35 7.15 -2.24
C ASP A 78 20.34 6.04 -2.61
N LYS A 79 19.04 6.27 -2.37
CA LYS A 79 17.99 5.28 -2.56
C LYS A 79 17.07 5.65 -3.72
N THR A 80 16.53 4.62 -4.39
CA THR A 80 15.49 4.81 -5.40
C THR A 80 14.14 4.86 -4.71
N TYR A 81 13.26 5.77 -5.12
CA TYR A 81 11.90 5.85 -4.59
C TYR A 81 10.83 5.89 -5.68
N LYS A 82 9.60 5.58 -5.29
CA LYS A 82 8.38 5.74 -6.09
C LYS A 82 7.31 6.41 -5.24
N LEU A 83 6.44 7.16 -5.90
CA LEU A 83 5.23 7.72 -5.32
C LEU A 83 4.02 7.05 -5.96
N SER A 84 3.08 6.58 -5.15
CA SER A 84 1.79 6.05 -5.61
C SER A 84 0.68 6.81 -4.92
N SER A 85 -0.17 7.50 -5.69
CA SER A 85 -1.35 8.16 -5.12
C SER A 85 -2.35 7.12 -4.62
N ASP A 86 -3.07 7.46 -3.55
CA ASP A 86 -4.20 6.71 -3.00
C ASP A 86 -5.56 7.09 -3.65
N ASN A 87 -5.56 8.09 -4.55
CA ASN A 87 -6.73 8.72 -5.16
C ASN A 87 -7.66 9.48 -4.19
N THR A 88 -7.20 9.79 -2.98
CA THR A 88 -7.95 10.54 -1.96
C THR A 88 -7.20 11.76 -1.40
N GLY A 89 -6.02 12.08 -1.94
CA GLY A 89 -5.24 13.26 -1.56
C GLY A 89 -3.91 12.94 -0.86
N GLY A 90 -3.56 11.66 -0.76
CA GLY A 90 -2.26 11.23 -0.25
C GLY A 90 -1.50 10.30 -1.20
N TYR A 91 -0.31 9.94 -0.74
CA TYR A 91 0.71 9.27 -1.50
C TYR A 91 1.41 8.24 -0.61
N ALA A 92 1.45 6.99 -1.07
CA ALA A 92 2.40 6.03 -0.56
C ALA A 92 3.78 6.33 -1.15
N VAL A 93 4.75 6.62 -0.27
CA VAL A 93 6.16 6.79 -0.61
C VAL A 93 6.85 5.45 -0.41
N VAL A 94 7.42 4.91 -1.49
CA VAL A 94 8.09 3.61 -1.49
C VAL A 94 9.57 3.83 -1.72
N VAL A 95 10.40 3.53 -0.73
CA VAL A 95 11.86 3.63 -0.81
C VAL A 95 12.44 2.22 -0.94
N MET A 96 13.32 2.01 -1.91
CA MET A 96 13.97 0.73 -2.21
C MET A 96 15.45 0.81 -1.85
N GLY A 97 15.95 -0.15 -1.08
CA GLY A 97 17.31 -0.10 -0.56
C GLY A 97 17.94 -1.41 -0.16
#